data_AF-A0A4S8JUD2-F1
#
_entry.id   AF-A0A4S8JUD2-F1
#
_cell.length_a   1.000
_cell.length_b   1.000
_cell.length_c   1.000
_cell.angle_alpha   90.00
_cell.angle_beta   90.00
_cell.angle_gamma   90.00
#
_symmetry.space_group_name_H-M   'P 1'
#
loop_
_entity.id
_entity.type
_entity.pdbx_description
1 polymer ?
#
loop_
_entity_poly.entity_id
_entity_poly.type
_entity_poly.pdbx_seq_one_letter_code
_entity_poly.pdbx_strand_id
1 'polypeptide(L)'
;MGFGASVLCWYEHISRMVSLVMCKNHRRWELAFKLITRNGIRTYLMDGFFFHTYNASRHTFHNIICGSAGKIDGYLDVVREQFSCDVTVFHGRDDELLPIDCSYAIRSKVPRARVKIVDDKDHITTVVGRQNAFARELEEIWNNATQ
;
A
#
# COMPACT_ATOMS: atom_id res chain seq x y z
N MET A 1 -11.25 -7.13 30.91
CA MET A 1 -10.31 -6.23 30.20
C MET A 1 -8.84 -6.65 30.28
N GLY A 2 -8.45 -7.73 30.99
CA GLY A 2 -7.04 -8.15 31.08
C GLY A 2 -6.50 -9.00 29.92
N PHE A 3 -7.34 -9.87 29.35
CA PHE A 3 -6.92 -10.80 28.29
C PHE A 3 -6.60 -10.11 26.96
N GLY A 4 -7.36 -9.09 26.57
CA GLY A 4 -7.06 -8.32 25.35
C GLY A 4 -5.75 -7.53 25.46
N ALA A 5 -5.47 -6.97 26.64
CA ALA A 5 -4.24 -6.23 26.91
C ALA A 5 -3.00 -7.15 26.90
N SER A 6 -3.10 -8.38 27.41
CA SER A 6 -1.98 -9.34 27.38
C SER A 6 -1.68 -9.83 25.96
N VAL A 7 -2.70 -10.06 25.12
CA VAL A 7 -2.51 -10.43 23.71
C VAL A 7 -1.86 -9.29 22.91
N LEU A 8 -2.30 -8.05 23.10
CA LEU A 8 -1.70 -6.87 22.45
C LEU A 8 -0.24 -6.66 22.86
N CYS A 9 0.07 -6.80 24.16
CA CYS A 9 1.43 -6.69 24.67
C CYS A 9 2.35 -7.80 24.12
N TRP A 10 1.84 -9.04 24.03
CA TRP A 10 2.57 -10.16 23.46
C TRP A 10 2.85 -9.97 21.95
N TYR A 11 1.85 -9.52 21.20
CA TYR A 11 2.00 -9.19 19.78
C TYR A 11 3.03 -8.07 19.57
N GLU A 12 3.01 -7.03 20.42
CA GLU A 12 4.00 -5.97 20.39
C GLU A 12 5.42 -6.49 20.65
N HIS A 13 5.59 -7.37 21.64
CA HIS A 13 6.91 -7.91 21.99
C HIS A 13 7.49 -8.83 20.90
N ILE A 14 6.68 -9.72 20.34
CA ILE A 14 7.09 -10.60 19.23
C ILE A 14 7.42 -9.78 17.99
N SER A 15 6.57 -8.83 17.63
CA SER A 15 6.77 -7.98 16.46
C SER A 15 8.08 -7.19 16.56
N ARG A 16 8.42 -6.70 17.77
CA ARG A 16 9.69 -6.02 18.04
C ARG A 16 10.89 -6.95 17.86
N MET A 17 10.84 -8.17 18.41
CA MET A 17 11.94 -9.14 18.30
C MET A 17 12.17 -9.56 16.85
N VAL A 18 11.11 -9.92 16.12
CA VAL A 18 11.19 -10.33 14.70
C VAL A 18 11.76 -9.20 13.85
N SER A 19 11.26 -7.98 14.04
CA SER A 19 11.71 -6.81 13.27
C SER A 19 13.19 -6.49 13.51
N LEU A 20 13.70 -6.62 14.74
CA LEU A 20 15.13 -6.46 15.03
C LEU A 20 15.99 -7.52 14.34
N VAL A 21 15.55 -8.78 14.34
CA VAL A 21 16.26 -9.89 13.68
C VAL A 21 16.31 -9.68 12.17
N MET A 22 15.21 -9.23 11.57
CA MET A 22 15.13 -8.92 10.14
C MET A 22 16.04 -7.75 9.75
N CYS A 23 15.96 -6.61 10.47
CA CYS A 23 16.80 -5.44 10.19
C CYS A 23 18.29 -5.72 10.41
N LYS A 24 18.68 -6.44 11.48
CA LYS A 24 20.09 -6.76 11.76
C LYS A 24 20.72 -7.64 10.69
N ASN A 25 19.93 -8.52 10.07
CA ASN A 25 20.41 -9.47 9.07
C ASN A 25 20.02 -9.10 7.63
N HIS A 26 19.52 -7.88 7.37
CA HIS A 26 18.98 -7.47 6.06
C HIS A 26 19.93 -7.80 4.89
N ARG A 27 21.25 -7.56 5.03
CA ARG A 27 22.23 -7.86 3.99
C ARG A 27 22.37 -9.36 3.69
N ARG A 28 22.17 -10.21 4.70
CA ARG A 28 22.12 -11.68 4.54
C ARG A 28 20.82 -12.11 3.86
N TRP A 29 19.70 -11.50 4.22
CA TRP A 29 18.41 -11.72 3.56
C TRP A 29 18.47 -11.34 2.09
N GLU A 30 19.01 -10.16 1.77
CA GLU A 30 19.18 -9.70 0.39
C GLU A 30 20.00 -10.70 -0.45
N LEU A 31 21.10 -11.22 0.10
CA LEU A 31 21.91 -12.25 -0.54
C LEU A 31 21.17 -13.57 -0.72
N ALA A 32 20.46 -14.05 0.31
CA ALA A 32 19.66 -15.27 0.23
C ALA A 32 18.54 -15.14 -0.82
N PHE A 33 17.85 -14.01 -0.87
CA PHE A 33 16.82 -13.74 -1.86
C PHE A 33 17.40 -13.64 -3.27
N LYS A 34 18.51 -12.92 -3.48
CA LYS A 34 19.19 -12.88 -4.80
C LYS A 34 19.52 -14.28 -5.33
N LEU A 35 19.94 -15.18 -4.44
CA LEU A 35 20.22 -16.58 -4.77
C LEU A 35 18.95 -17.38 -5.09
N ILE A 36 17.85 -17.16 -4.35
CA ILE A 36 16.58 -17.88 -4.52
C ILE A 36 15.79 -17.38 -5.75
N THR A 37 15.60 -16.07 -5.89
CA THR A 37 14.82 -15.47 -6.99
C THR A 37 15.64 -15.15 -8.24
N ARG A 38 16.93 -15.50 -8.26
CA ARG A 38 17.79 -15.42 -9.45
C ARG A 38 17.68 -14.06 -10.17
N ASN A 39 17.71 -12.97 -9.39
CA ASN A 39 17.53 -11.56 -9.80
C ASN A 39 16.14 -11.10 -10.29
N GLY A 40 15.07 -11.88 -10.11
CA GLY A 40 13.71 -11.48 -10.55
C GLY A 40 13.07 -10.36 -9.71
N ILE A 41 13.36 -10.30 -8.41
CA ILE A 41 12.87 -9.23 -7.52
C ILE A 41 13.90 -8.11 -7.49
N ARG A 42 13.49 -6.90 -7.88
CA ARG A 42 14.37 -5.73 -7.87
C ARG A 42 14.78 -5.40 -6.43
N THR A 43 16.09 -5.27 -6.21
CA THR A 43 16.74 -5.02 -4.92
C THR A 43 16.18 -3.82 -4.16
N TYR A 44 15.66 -2.81 -4.86
CA TYR A 44 15.06 -1.64 -4.20
C TYR A 44 13.80 -1.97 -3.37
N LEU A 45 13.03 -2.99 -3.74
CA LEU A 45 11.88 -3.41 -2.93
C LEU A 45 12.39 -4.00 -1.61
N MET A 46 13.45 -4.80 -1.67
CA MET A 46 14.06 -5.40 -0.50
C MET A 46 14.69 -4.34 0.41
N ASP A 47 15.42 -3.38 -0.14
CA ASP A 47 15.97 -2.26 0.65
C ASP A 47 14.86 -1.47 1.35
N GLY A 48 13.77 -1.16 0.65
CA GLY A 48 12.60 -0.50 1.25
C GLY A 48 11.92 -1.33 2.35
N PHE A 49 11.77 -2.64 2.12
CA PHE A 49 11.16 -3.55 3.10
C PHE A 49 12.02 -3.72 4.34
N PHE A 50 13.33 -3.97 4.21
CA PHE A 50 14.19 -4.37 5.33
C PHE A 50 14.83 -3.20 6.08
N PHE A 51 15.12 -2.07 5.42
CA PHE A 51 15.82 -0.94 6.04
C PHE A 51 14.93 -0.14 7.01
N HIS A 52 13.61 -0.15 6.80
CA HIS A 52 12.66 0.60 7.63
C HIS A 52 11.70 -0.25 8.47
N THR A 53 11.73 -1.58 8.36
CA THR A 53 10.72 -2.52 8.91
C THR A 53 10.36 -2.32 10.38
N TYR A 54 11.32 -2.10 11.30
CA TYR A 54 10.97 -2.07 12.73
C TYR A 54 10.13 -0.84 13.12
N ASN A 55 10.59 0.36 12.71
CA ASN A 55 9.89 1.59 13.06
C ASN A 55 8.70 1.82 12.12
N ALA A 56 8.86 1.52 10.82
CA ALA A 56 7.77 1.59 9.86
C ALA A 56 6.71 0.54 10.15
N SER A 57 7.00 -0.74 10.40
CA SER A 57 5.94 -1.72 10.69
C SER A 57 5.17 -1.39 11.97
N ARG A 58 5.80 -0.88 13.02
CA ARG A 58 5.10 -0.48 14.26
C ARG A 58 4.23 0.77 14.05
N HIS A 59 4.77 1.80 13.38
CA HIS A 59 4.01 3.01 13.07
C HIS A 59 2.94 2.76 12.01
N THR A 60 3.23 2.01 10.95
CA THR A 60 2.29 1.59 9.91
C THR A 60 1.20 0.71 10.49
N PHE A 61 1.49 -0.24 11.38
CA PHE A 61 0.44 -1.05 12.02
C PHE A 61 -0.49 -0.17 12.86
N HIS A 62 0.04 0.65 13.77
CA HIS A 62 -0.79 1.50 14.64
C HIS A 62 -1.47 2.65 13.88
N ASN A 63 -0.79 3.25 12.90
CA ASN A 63 -1.35 4.35 12.12
C ASN A 63 -2.32 3.84 11.07
N ILE A 64 -2.06 2.74 10.36
CA ILE A 64 -2.96 2.26 9.30
C ILE A 64 -4.14 1.46 9.89
N ILE A 65 -3.88 0.49 10.78
CA ILE A 65 -4.92 -0.41 11.30
C ILE A 65 -5.75 0.26 12.40
N CYS A 66 -5.11 0.94 13.35
CA CYS A 66 -5.83 1.54 14.50
C CYS A 66 -6.22 3.01 14.28
N GLY A 67 -5.59 3.73 13.35
CA GLY A 67 -5.75 5.19 13.19
C GLY A 67 -6.42 5.64 11.89
N SER A 68 -5.90 5.21 10.75
CA SER A 68 -6.24 5.72 9.42
C SER A 68 -7.45 5.03 8.82
N ALA A 69 -7.67 3.75 9.15
CA ALA A 69 -8.91 3.05 8.77
C ALA A 69 -10.16 3.81 9.22
N GLY A 70 -10.13 4.43 10.41
CA GLY A 70 -11.23 5.27 10.91
C GLY A 70 -11.28 6.69 10.36
N LYS A 71 -10.23 7.15 9.66
CA LYS A 71 -10.13 8.54 9.15
C LYS A 71 -10.32 8.66 7.64
N ILE A 72 -10.10 7.57 6.89
CA ILE A 72 -10.22 7.59 5.43
C ILE A 72 -11.61 8.02 4.98
N ASP A 73 -12.63 7.65 5.75
CA ASP A 73 -14.01 8.03 5.50
C ASP A 73 -14.18 9.56 5.53
N GLY A 74 -13.71 10.22 6.59
CA GLY A 74 -13.74 11.69 6.70
C GLY A 74 -12.87 12.40 5.67
N TYR A 75 -11.73 11.81 5.28
CA TYR A 75 -10.91 12.37 4.20
C TYR A 75 -11.63 12.34 2.85
N LEU A 76 -12.36 11.26 2.55
CA LEU A 76 -13.16 11.17 1.34
C LEU A 76 -14.37 12.13 1.35
N ASP A 77 -14.96 12.42 2.52
CA ASP A 77 -15.99 13.45 2.64
C ASP A 77 -15.41 14.84 2.31
N VAL A 78 -14.24 15.16 2.84
CA VAL A 78 -13.53 16.41 2.53
C VAL A 78 -13.23 16.50 1.03
N VAL A 79 -12.72 15.43 0.41
CA VAL A 79 -12.52 15.38 -1.04
C VAL A 79 -13.84 15.63 -1.76
N ARG A 80 -14.92 14.92 -1.42
CA ARG A 80 -16.24 15.09 -2.05
C ARG A 80 -16.72 16.54 -1.98
N GLU A 81 -16.69 17.15 -0.81
CA GLU A 81 -17.41 18.39 -0.51
C GLU A 81 -16.59 19.65 -0.76
N GLN A 82 -15.29 19.63 -0.46
CA GLN A 82 -14.48 20.86 -0.43
C GLN A 82 -13.64 21.05 -1.68
N PHE A 83 -13.38 19.98 -2.44
CA PHE A 83 -12.54 20.04 -3.63
C PHE A 83 -13.36 19.74 -4.88
N SER A 84 -13.04 20.41 -5.99
CA SER A 84 -13.61 20.17 -7.31
C SER A 84 -12.66 19.40 -8.25
N CYS A 85 -11.58 18.81 -7.71
CA CYS A 85 -10.59 18.11 -8.51
C CYS A 85 -11.10 16.77 -9.05
N ASP A 86 -10.61 16.43 -10.23
CA ASP A 86 -10.74 15.10 -10.82
C ASP A 86 -9.99 14.07 -9.98
N VAL A 87 -10.66 12.96 -9.67
CA VAL A 87 -10.09 11.85 -8.91
C VAL A 87 -10.01 10.63 -9.81
N THR A 88 -8.85 10.00 -9.91
CA THR A 88 -8.67 8.73 -10.63
C THR A 88 -8.10 7.70 -9.67
N VAL A 89 -8.74 6.53 -9.59
CA VAL A 89 -8.36 5.41 -8.74
C VAL A 89 -7.96 4.25 -9.64
N PHE A 90 -6.72 3.78 -9.51
CA PHE A 90 -6.25 2.58 -10.20
C PHE A 90 -6.32 1.39 -9.25
N HIS A 91 -6.85 0.27 -9.74
CA HIS A 91 -6.94 -0.96 -8.95
C HIS A 91 -6.63 -2.17 -9.84
N GLY A 92 -5.84 -3.11 -9.33
CA GLY A 92 -5.56 -4.36 -10.02
C GLY A 92 -6.72 -5.34 -9.84
N ARG A 93 -7.18 -6.01 -10.90
CA ARG A 93 -8.29 -6.97 -10.80
C ARG A 93 -7.99 -8.13 -9.85
N ASP A 94 -6.74 -8.55 -9.79
CA ASP A 94 -6.26 -9.71 -9.04
C ASP A 94 -5.56 -9.29 -7.74
N ASP A 95 -5.94 -8.13 -7.18
CA ASP A 95 -5.43 -7.66 -5.89
C ASP A 95 -5.97 -8.55 -4.75
N GLU A 96 -5.10 -9.41 -4.22
CA GLU A 96 -5.42 -10.28 -3.07
C GLU A 96 -5.37 -9.54 -1.72
N LEU A 97 -4.81 -8.33 -1.67
CA LEU A 97 -4.65 -7.56 -0.42
C LEU A 97 -5.85 -6.65 -0.16
N LEU A 98 -6.40 -6.05 -1.21
CA LEU A 98 -7.55 -5.15 -1.14
C LEU A 98 -8.65 -5.62 -2.08
N PRO A 99 -9.86 -5.93 -1.56
CA PRO A 99 -11.00 -6.24 -2.41
C PRO A 99 -11.35 -5.11 -3.37
N ILE A 100 -11.74 -5.45 -4.60
CA ILE A 100 -12.17 -4.49 -5.62
C ILE A 100 -13.33 -3.61 -5.17
N ASP A 101 -14.18 -4.13 -4.27
CA ASP A 101 -15.30 -3.42 -3.66
C ASP A 101 -14.87 -2.16 -2.92
N CYS A 102 -13.65 -2.11 -2.37
CA CYS A 102 -13.11 -0.90 -1.75
C CYS A 102 -13.00 0.25 -2.78
N SER A 103 -12.61 -0.05 -4.02
CA SER A 103 -12.50 0.96 -5.07
C SER A 103 -13.89 1.43 -5.54
N TYR A 104 -14.85 0.51 -5.62
CA TYR A 104 -16.25 0.88 -5.90
C TYR A 104 -16.89 1.70 -4.76
N ALA A 105 -16.57 1.39 -3.51
CA ALA A 105 -17.01 2.17 -2.35
C ALA A 105 -16.47 3.62 -2.41
N ILE A 106 -15.21 3.81 -2.83
CA ILE A 106 -14.66 5.15 -3.07
C ILE A 106 -15.47 5.88 -4.14
N ARG A 107 -15.83 5.23 -5.25
CA ARG A 107 -16.66 5.84 -6.30
C ARG A 107 -18.07 6.16 -5.81
N SER A 108 -18.67 5.30 -4.99
CA SER A 108 -19.97 5.56 -4.38
C SER A 108 -19.92 6.79 -3.46
N LYS A 109 -18.81 6.98 -2.75
CA LYS A 109 -18.63 8.10 -1.82
C LYS A 109 -18.22 9.39 -2.52
N VAL A 110 -17.39 9.31 -3.56
CA VAL A 110 -16.93 10.43 -4.40
C VAL A 110 -17.39 10.15 -5.83
N PRO A 111 -18.60 10.58 -6.24
CA PRO A 111 -19.20 10.18 -7.53
C PRO A 111 -18.39 10.56 -8.77
N ARG A 112 -17.57 11.62 -8.67
CA ARG A 112 -16.66 12.07 -9.74
C ARG A 112 -15.36 11.25 -9.85
N ALA A 113 -15.12 10.32 -8.93
CA ALA A 113 -13.94 9.46 -8.99
C ALA A 113 -14.07 8.45 -10.14
N ARG A 114 -13.07 8.46 -11.03
CA ARG A 114 -12.92 7.49 -12.12
C ARG A 114 -12.13 6.29 -11.61
N VAL A 115 -12.80 5.14 -11.48
CA VAL A 115 -12.15 3.89 -11.10
C VAL A 115 -11.70 3.16 -12.37
N LYS A 116 -10.39 2.98 -12.54
CA LYS A 116 -9.76 2.19 -13.60
C LYS A 116 -9.30 0.85 -13.03
N ILE A 117 -9.98 -0.21 -13.43
CA ILE A 117 -9.59 -1.59 -13.13
C ILE A 117 -8.60 -2.05 -14.20
N VAL A 118 -7.46 -2.60 -13.78
CA VAL A 118 -6.46 -3.13 -14.71
C VAL A 118 -6.36 -4.64 -14.56
N ASP A 119 -6.56 -5.31 -15.67
CA ASP A 119 -6.65 -6.78 -15.76
C ASP A 119 -5.27 -7.43 -15.65
N ASP A 120 -5.22 -8.64 -15.09
CA ASP A 120 -4.01 -9.42 -14.87
C ASP A 120 -2.97 -8.69 -14.00
N LYS A 121 -3.43 -7.89 -13.03
CA LYS A 121 -2.59 -7.10 -12.12
C LYS A 121 -3.07 -7.24 -10.68
N ASP A 122 -2.12 -7.38 -9.79
CA ASP A 122 -2.24 -7.36 -8.34
C ASP A 122 -1.88 -5.96 -7.76
N HIS A 123 -1.87 -5.85 -6.43
CA HIS A 123 -1.55 -4.62 -5.69
C HIS A 123 -0.25 -3.93 -6.13
N ILE A 124 0.79 -4.71 -6.43
CA ILE A 124 2.14 -4.21 -6.71
C ILE A 124 2.34 -4.02 -8.21
N THR A 125 1.91 -4.99 -9.00
CA THR A 125 2.03 -5.01 -10.46
C THR A 125 1.11 -4.00 -11.14
N THR A 126 0.18 -3.41 -10.37
CA THR A 126 -0.51 -2.17 -10.74
C THR A 126 0.45 -1.00 -10.98
N VAL A 127 1.72 -1.07 -10.57
CA VAL A 127 2.73 -0.08 -10.95
C VAL A 127 4.00 -0.76 -11.45
N VAL A 128 4.48 -1.75 -10.70
CA VAL A 128 5.74 -2.43 -10.98
C VAL A 128 5.59 -3.36 -12.18
N GLY A 129 6.43 -3.17 -13.20
CA GLY A 129 6.39 -3.97 -14.44
C GLY A 129 5.55 -3.33 -15.55
N ARG A 130 4.78 -2.27 -15.25
CA ARG A 130 4.03 -1.49 -16.23
C ARG A 130 4.35 0.01 -16.21
N GLN A 131 5.55 0.38 -15.77
CA GLN A 131 5.92 1.77 -15.48
C GLN A 131 5.73 2.71 -16.68
N ASN A 132 6.11 2.27 -17.88
CA ASN A 132 5.96 3.10 -19.09
C ASN A 132 4.49 3.31 -19.47
N ALA A 133 3.67 2.26 -19.35
CA ALA A 133 2.23 2.37 -19.61
C ALA A 133 1.55 3.26 -18.56
N PHE A 134 1.88 3.04 -17.29
CA PHE A 134 1.36 3.85 -16.18
C PHE A 134 1.78 5.32 -16.28
N ALA A 135 3.02 5.61 -16.69
CA ALA A 135 3.48 6.98 -16.92
C ALA A 135 2.65 7.68 -18.01
N ARG A 136 2.35 6.99 -19.12
CA ARG A 136 1.49 7.54 -20.18
C ARG A 136 0.06 7.80 -19.68
N GLU A 137 -0.50 6.90 -18.88
CA GLU A 137 -1.82 7.12 -18.27
C GLU A 137 -1.82 8.33 -17.32
N LEU A 138 -0.73 8.57 -16.58
CA LEU A 138 -0.57 9.75 -15.74
C LEU A 138 -0.43 11.04 -16.58
N GLU A 139 0.32 11.00 -17.67
CA GLU A 139 0.42 12.11 -18.63
C GLU A 139 -0.94 12.45 -19.23
N GLU A 140 -1.75 11.46 -19.61
CA GLU A 140 -3.11 11.67 -20.09
C GLU A 140 -3.99 12.35 -19.03
N ILE A 141 -3.92 11.90 -17.78
CA ILE A 141 -4.66 12.54 -16.67
C ILE A 141 -4.20 13.98 -16.50
N TRP A 142 -2.90 14.24 -16.56
CA TRP A 142 -2.33 15.57 -16.40
C TRP A 142 -2.77 16.52 -17.53
N ASN A 143 -2.69 16.06 -18.78
CA ASN A 143 -3.09 16.84 -19.94
C ASN A 143 -4.58 17.20 -19.88
N ASN A 144 -5.43 16.27 -19.44
CA ASN A 144 -6.86 16.51 -19.26
C ASN A 144 -7.17 17.47 -18.10
N ALA A 145 -6.30 17.57 -17.10
CA ALA A 145 -6.46 18.49 -15.97
C ALA A 145 -5.97 19.92 -16.25
N THR A 146 -5.23 20.13 -17.34
CA THR A 146 -4.67 21.44 -17.72
C THR A 146 -5.55 22.18 -18.75
N GLN A 147 -6.63 21.54 -19.22
CA GLN A 147 -7.71 22.16 -19.99
C GLN A 147 -8.79 22.71 -19.06
#